data_AF-A0A351KFL0-F1
#
_entry.id   AF-A0A351KFL0-F1
#
_cell.length_a   1.000
_cell.length_b   1.000
_cell.length_c   1.000
_cell.angle_alpha   90.00
_cell.angle_beta   90.00
_cell.angle_gamma   90.00
#
_symmetry.space_group_name_H-M   'P 1'
#
loop_
_entity.id
_entity.type
_entity.pdbx_description
1 polymer ?
#
loop_
_entity_poly.entity_id
_entity_poly.type
_entity_poly.pdbx_seq_one_letter_code
_entity_poly.pdbx_strand_id
1 'polypeptide(L)'
;MKENFKIASVIIGTIVGAGLASGQEVLQFFSLYGKKGFIGIIICCIFYIFFLKIIIKLSIKNDLKSYKELTYFILGRKLGALIDFIISFFLFGGNVIMLSGGAALLNEYLNIPKTYAIFIMSLSSFIMAIYSTKGLV
;
A
#
# COMPACT_ATOMS: atom_id res chain seq x y z
N MET A 1 2.78 19.83 -16.38
CA MET A 1 1.49 19.13 -16.13
C MET A 1 1.59 17.61 -16.23
N LYS A 2 2.22 17.03 -17.27
CA LYS A 2 2.31 15.56 -17.43
C LYS A 2 2.99 14.83 -16.25
N GLU A 3 4.06 15.40 -15.69
CA GLU A 3 4.78 14.77 -14.56
C GLU A 3 4.03 14.82 -13.24
N ASN A 4 3.41 15.95 -12.88
CA ASN A 4 2.62 16.04 -11.64
C ASN A 4 1.44 15.06 -11.63
N PHE A 5 0.79 14.88 -12.79
CA PHE A 5 -0.28 13.90 -12.93
C PHE A 5 0.25 12.47 -12.77
N LYS A 6 1.40 12.17 -13.40
CA LYS A 6 2.08 10.88 -13.27
C LYS A 6 2.41 10.54 -11.81
N ILE A 7 2.98 11.49 -11.07
CA ILE A 7 3.26 11.33 -9.64
C ILE A 7 1.97 11.13 -8.84
N ALA A 8 0.93 11.92 -9.11
CA ALA A 8 -0.35 11.78 -8.43
C ALA A 8 -1.00 10.41 -8.68
N SER A 9 -0.97 9.92 -9.92
CA SER A 9 -1.49 8.59 -10.27
C SER A 9 -0.75 7.47 -9.55
N VAL A 10 0.58 7.56 -9.43
CA VAL A 10 1.38 6.58 -8.67
C VAL A 10 1.01 6.61 -7.19
N ILE A 11 0.89 7.80 -6.60
CA ILE A 11 0.49 7.95 -5.19
C ILE A 11 -0.91 7.35 -4.98
N ILE A 12 -1.90 7.72 -5.80
CA ILE A 12 -3.26 7.19 -5.70
C ILE A 12 -3.26 5.66 -5.87
N GLY A 13 -2.59 5.13 -6.90
CA GLY A 13 -2.53 3.69 -7.16
C GLY A 13 -1.83 2.89 -6.06
N THR A 14 -0.87 3.48 -5.35
CA THR A 14 -0.18 2.83 -4.23
C THR A 14 -1.04 2.81 -2.97
N ILE A 15 -1.89 3.82 -2.76
CA ILE A 15 -2.78 3.91 -1.59
C ILE A 15 -4.03 3.04 -1.76
N VAL A 16 -4.58 3.00 -2.98
CA VAL A 16 -5.80 2.25 -3.27
C VAL A 16 -5.47 0.76 -3.35
N GLY A 17 -5.53 0.09 -2.20
CA GLY A 17 -5.40 -1.36 -2.09
C GLY A 17 -6.71 -2.10 -2.37
N ALA A 18 -6.69 -3.44 -2.29
CA ALA A 18 -7.86 -4.28 -2.57
C ALA A 18 -9.05 -4.02 -1.62
N GLY A 19 -8.79 -3.69 -0.35
CA GLY A 19 -9.84 -3.38 0.64
C GLY A 19 -10.55 -2.06 0.36
N LEU A 20 -9.80 -1.04 -0.05
CA LEU A 20 -10.34 0.24 -0.54
C LEU A 20 -11.08 0.07 -1.88
N ALA A 21 -10.49 -0.68 -2.82
CA ALA A 21 -11.08 -0.91 -4.14
C ALA A 21 -12.39 -1.73 -4.09
N SER A 22 -12.46 -2.74 -3.20
CA SER A 22 -13.69 -3.50 -2.93
C SER A 22 -14.71 -2.71 -2.09
N GLY A 23 -14.30 -1.57 -1.52
CA GLY A 23 -15.14 -0.74 -0.65
C GLY A 23 -15.38 -1.33 0.75
N GLN A 24 -14.81 -2.49 1.08
CA GLN A 24 -15.03 -3.18 2.36
C GLN A 24 -14.52 -2.37 3.54
N GLU A 25 -13.32 -1.78 3.42
CA GLU A 25 -12.76 -0.94 4.48
C GLU A 25 -13.62 0.32 4.69
N VAL A 26 -14.06 0.96 3.60
CA VAL A 26 -14.89 2.18 3.68
C VAL A 26 -16.25 1.87 4.29
N LEU A 27 -16.85 0.74 3.91
CA LEU A 27 -18.09 0.25 4.50
C LEU A 27 -17.94 0.04 6.01
N GLN A 28 -16.94 -0.73 6.42
CA GLN A 28 -16.75 -1.16 7.80
C GLN A 28 -16.37 -0.01 8.73
N PHE A 29 -15.52 0.92 8.29
CA PHE A 29 -15.04 2.01 9.13
C PHE A 29 -15.91 3.26 9.09
N PHE A 30 -16.64 3.51 7.99
CA PHE A 30 -17.38 4.76 7.82
C PHE A 30 -18.86 4.55 7.51
N SER A 31 -19.20 3.83 6.44
CA SER A 31 -20.59 3.79 5.95
C SER A 31 -21.57 3.14 6.94
N LEU A 32 -21.13 2.13 7.71
CA LEU A 32 -21.95 1.51 8.76
C LEU A 32 -22.38 2.49 9.86
N TYR A 33 -21.65 3.59 10.06
CA TYR A 33 -21.93 4.60 11.08
C TYR A 33 -22.77 5.79 10.55
N GLY A 34 -23.27 5.71 9.30
CA GLY A 34 -24.14 6.72 8.70
C GLY A 34 -23.50 8.12 8.65
N LYS A 35 -24.25 9.16 9.03
CA LYS A 35 -23.79 10.56 8.94
C LYS A 35 -22.51 10.85 9.74
N LYS A 36 -22.27 10.14 10.85
CA LYS A 36 -21.04 10.28 11.65
C LYS A 36 -19.82 9.74 10.91
N GLY A 37 -19.99 8.70 10.10
CA GLY A 37 -18.94 8.16 9.24
C GLY A 37 -18.40 9.17 8.23
N PHE A 38 -19.29 9.99 7.64
CA PHE A 38 -18.88 11.03 6.69
C PHE A 38 -17.93 12.07 7.31
N ILE A 39 -18.19 12.49 8.55
CA ILE A 39 -17.29 13.38 9.29
C ILE A 39 -15.94 12.69 9.53
N GLY A 40 -15.96 11.40 9.88
CA GLY A 40 -14.74 10.58 10.02
C GLY A 40 -13.89 10.57 8.74
N ILE A 41 -14.51 10.38 7.57
CA ILE A 41 -13.80 10.41 6.27
C ILE A 41 -13.10 11.76 6.06
N ILE A 42 -13.79 12.88 6.32
CA ILE A 42 -13.22 14.22 6.15
C ILE A 42 -12.00 14.40 7.08
N ILE A 43 -12.13 13.99 8.34
CA ILE A 43 -11.04 14.08 9.32
C ILE A 43 -9.84 13.22 8.87
N CYS A 44 -10.07 11.98 8.44
CA CYS A 44 -9.04 11.11 7.90
C CYS A 44 -8.34 11.73 6.67
N CYS A 45 -9.08 12.34 5.76
CA CYS A 45 -8.52 13.06 4.61
C CYS A 45 -7.61 14.22 5.03
N ILE A 46 -8.02 15.02 6.03
CA ILE A 46 -7.20 16.13 6.54
C ILE A 46 -5.90 15.61 7.13
N PHE A 47 -5.97 14.59 8.00
CA PHE A 47 -4.77 13.97 8.56
C PHE A 47 -3.89 13.36 7.48
N TYR A 48 -4.48 12.71 6.49
CA TYR A 48 -3.74 12.10 5.39
C TYR A 48 -2.91 13.13 4.62
N ILE A 49 -3.54 14.24 4.20
CA ILE A 49 -2.85 15.34 3.51
C ILE A 49 -1.75 15.95 4.39
N PHE A 50 -2.03 16.14 5.68
CA PHE A 50 -1.09 16.72 6.62
C PHE A 50 0.17 15.86 6.80
N PHE A 51 0.02 14.57 7.11
CA PHE A 51 1.14 13.65 7.30
C PHE A 51 1.91 13.41 6.00
N LEU A 52 1.21 13.24 4.87
CA LEU A 52 1.85 13.04 3.57
C LEU A 52 2.75 14.23 3.22
N LYS A 53 2.28 15.47 3.44
CA LYS A 53 3.07 16.68 3.22
C LYS A 53 4.32 16.73 4.10
N ILE A 54 4.22 16.34 5.37
CA ILE A 54 5.36 16.29 6.29
C ILE A 54 6.38 15.26 5.82
N ILE A 55 5.94 14.04 5.51
CA ILE A 55 6.81 12.94 5.08
C ILE A 55 7.57 13.31 3.81
N ILE A 56 6.87 13.84 2.80
CA ILE A 56 7.49 14.27 1.53
C ILE A 56 8.52 15.37 1.79
N LYS A 57 8.15 16.41 2.55
CA LYS A 57 9.06 17.52 2.84
C LYS A 57 10.30 17.06 3.60
N LEU A 58 10.15 16.13 4.55
CA LEU A 58 11.26 15.60 5.33
C LEU A 58 12.19 14.74 4.48
N SER A 59 11.61 13.91 3.59
CA SER A 59 12.37 13.03 2.70
C SER A 59 13.20 13.85 1.71
N ILE A 60 12.62 14.88 1.10
CA ILE A 60 13.33 15.77 0.16
C ILE A 60 14.41 16.57 0.87
N LYS A 61 14.12 17.14 2.05
CA LYS A 61 15.07 17.98 2.78
C LYS A 61 16.34 17.23 3.21
N ASN A 62 16.22 15.95 3.54
CA ASN A 62 17.33 15.15 4.07
C ASN A 62 17.86 14.10 3.06
N ASP A 63 17.49 14.19 1.77
CA ASP A 63 17.84 13.23 0.70
C ASP A 63 17.61 11.75 1.08
N LEU A 64 16.50 11.47 1.76
CA LEU A 64 16.18 10.12 2.24
C LEU A 64 15.61 9.29 1.09
N LYS A 65 16.23 8.14 0.79
CA LYS A 65 15.90 7.32 -0.40
C LYS A 65 15.13 6.06 -0.06
N SER A 66 15.00 5.72 1.22
CA SER A 66 14.29 4.53 1.67
C SER A 66 13.40 4.81 2.89
N TYR A 67 12.32 4.02 3.05
CA TYR A 67 11.47 4.11 4.24
C TYR A 67 12.26 3.79 5.53
N LYS A 68 13.29 2.96 5.42
CA LYS A 68 14.20 2.61 6.51
C LYS A 68 15.02 3.82 6.95
N GLU A 69 15.60 4.57 6.02
CA GLU A 69 16.29 5.82 6.34
C GLU A 69 15.35 6.82 7.01
N LEU A 70 14.11 6.94 6.52
CA LEU A 70 13.09 7.79 7.12
C LEU A 70 12.74 7.37 8.56
N THR A 71 12.50 6.09 8.80
CA THR A 71 12.16 5.59 10.14
C THR A 71 13.32 5.73 11.12
N TYR A 72 14.55 5.45 10.68
CA TYR A 72 15.75 5.63 11.51
C TYR A 72 16.05 7.10 11.79
N PHE A 73 15.76 7.99 10.83
CA PHE A 73 15.90 9.43 11.01
C PHE A 73 14.92 9.99 12.05
N ILE A 74 13.66 9.54 12.02
CA ILE A 74 12.61 10.05 12.92
C ILE A 74 12.72 9.44 14.33
N LEU A 75 12.98 8.13 14.42
CA LEU A 75 12.87 7.35 15.67
C LEU A 75 14.22 6.98 16.30
N GLY A 76 15.33 7.24 15.59
CA GLY A 76 16.65 6.79 15.99
C GLY A 76 16.86 5.28 15.81
N ARG A 77 18.05 4.77 16.18
CA ARG A 77 18.48 3.42 15.81
C ARG A 77 17.73 2.28 16.50
N LYS A 78 17.34 2.45 17.77
CA LYS A 78 16.67 1.39 18.55
C LYS A 78 15.19 1.25 18.17
N LEU A 79 14.42 2.34 18.30
CA LEU A 79 13.00 2.35 17.94
C LEU A 79 12.80 2.23 16.43
N GLY A 80 13.69 2.84 15.63
CA GLY A 80 13.66 2.69 14.18
C GLY A 80 13.83 1.24 13.73
N ALA A 81 14.73 0.47 14.35
CA ALA A 81 14.89 -0.96 14.03
C ALA A 81 13.64 -1.79 14.36
N LEU A 82 12.98 -1.51 15.48
CA LEU A 82 11.73 -2.18 15.85
C LEU A 82 10.62 -1.87 14.84
N ILE A 83 10.44 -0.60 14.48
CA ILE A 83 9.42 -0.19 13.52
C ILE A 83 9.75 -0.69 12.11
N ASP A 84 11.01 -0.69 11.70
CA ASP A 84 11.47 -1.26 10.42
C ASP A 84 11.11 -2.76 10.32
N PHE A 85 11.32 -3.51 11.41
CA PHE A 85 10.90 -4.91 11.49
C PHE A 85 9.38 -5.07 11.38
N ILE A 86 8.62 -4.25 12.10
CA ILE A 86 7.14 -4.30 12.06
C ILE A 86 6.63 -3.98 10.64
N ILE A 87 7.14 -2.92 10.01
CA ILE A 87 6.79 -2.54 8.64
C ILE A 87 7.13 -3.69 7.68
N SER A 88 8.34 -4.25 7.77
CA SER A 88 8.77 -5.38 6.93
C SER A 88 7.85 -6.59 7.10
N PHE A 89 7.45 -6.91 8.33
CA PHE A 89 6.52 -8.00 8.63
C PHE A 89 5.15 -7.77 7.99
N PHE A 90 4.59 -6.56 8.10
CA PHE A 90 3.29 -6.24 7.48
C PHE A 90 3.36 -6.19 5.95
N LEU A 91 4.47 -5.70 5.37
CA LEU A 91 4.68 -5.73 3.92
C LEU A 91 4.74 -7.17 3.39
N PHE A 92 5.49 -8.04 4.08
CA PHE A 92 5.57 -9.44 3.73
C PHE A 92 4.21 -10.14 3.91
N GLY A 93 3.56 -9.96 5.05
CA GLY A 93 2.24 -10.53 5.33
C GLY A 93 1.18 -10.08 4.33
N GLY A 94 1.14 -8.79 4.01
CA GLY A 94 0.26 -8.21 2.99
C GLY A 94 0.48 -8.86 1.62
N ASN A 95 1.74 -9.04 1.22
CA ASN A 95 2.06 -9.72 -0.04
C ASN A 95 1.53 -11.17 -0.07
N VAL A 96 1.71 -11.93 1.02
CA VAL A 96 1.20 -13.31 1.12
C VAL A 96 -0.34 -13.34 1.06
N ILE A 97 -1.01 -12.45 1.78
CA ILE A 97 -2.48 -12.34 1.78
C ILE A 97 -2.98 -12.00 0.37
N MET A 98 -2.35 -11.06 -0.33
CA MET A 98 -2.74 -10.67 -1.68
C MET A 98 -2.49 -11.78 -2.72
N LEU A 99 -1.36 -12.48 -2.65
CA LEU A 99 -1.08 -13.63 -3.51
C LEU A 99 -2.13 -14.75 -3.31
N SER A 100 -2.47 -15.05 -2.05
CA SER A 100 -3.51 -16.04 -1.74
C SER A 100 -4.89 -15.58 -2.20
N GLY A 101 -5.24 -14.31 -2.02
CA GLY A 101 -6.50 -13.74 -2.48
C GLY A 101 -6.65 -13.77 -4.00
N GLY A 102 -5.60 -13.36 -4.73
CA GLY A 102 -5.58 -13.45 -6.19
C GLY A 102 -5.66 -14.89 -6.71
N ALA A 103 -4.96 -15.82 -6.07
CA ALA A 103 -5.04 -17.24 -6.44
C ALA A 103 -6.43 -17.84 -6.17
N ALA A 104 -7.12 -17.42 -5.10
CA ALA A 104 -8.49 -17.82 -4.82
C ALA A 104 -9.44 -17.31 -5.92
N LEU A 105 -9.29 -16.05 -6.36
CA LEU A 105 -10.08 -15.49 -7.47
C LEU A 105 -9.87 -16.26 -8.78
N LEU A 106 -8.62 -16.62 -9.12
CA LEU A 106 -8.36 -17.46 -10.31
C LEU A 106 -8.99 -18.85 -10.19
N ASN A 107 -9.01 -19.42 -8.98
CA ASN A 107 -9.66 -20.71 -8.74
C ASN A 107 -11.18 -20.62 -8.87
N GLU A 108 -11.81 -19.54 -8.40
CA GLU A 108 -13.26 -19.34 -8.47
C GLU A 108 -13.76 -18.98 -9.88
N TYR A 109 -13.09 -18.06 -10.57
CA TYR A 109 -13.57 -17.55 -11.87
C TYR A 109 -13.08 -18.38 -13.07
N LEU A 110 -11.91 -19.02 -12.98
CA LEU A 110 -11.31 -19.79 -14.08
C LEU A 110 -11.24 -21.30 -13.80
N ASN A 111 -11.74 -21.76 -12.65
CA ASN A 111 -11.67 -23.17 -12.21
C ASN A 111 -10.24 -23.77 -12.21
N ILE A 112 -9.20 -22.94 -12.15
CA ILE A 112 -7.80 -23.39 -12.11
C ILE A 112 -7.51 -23.96 -10.72
N PRO A 113 -6.91 -25.16 -10.57
CA PRO A 113 -6.58 -25.69 -9.25
C PRO A 113 -5.67 -24.75 -8.45
N LYS A 114 -5.92 -24.61 -7.15
CA LYS A 114 -5.26 -23.62 -6.27
C LYS A 114 -3.74 -23.62 -6.37
N THR A 115 -3.11 -24.79 -6.48
CA THR A 115 -1.64 -24.91 -6.59
C THR A 115 -1.10 -24.19 -7.84
N TYR A 116 -1.75 -24.36 -8.98
CA TYR A 116 -1.36 -23.69 -10.22
C TYR A 116 -1.70 -22.20 -10.18
N ALA A 117 -2.83 -21.83 -9.59
CA ALA A 117 -3.23 -20.43 -9.43
C ALA A 117 -2.22 -19.63 -8.59
N ILE A 118 -1.73 -20.18 -7.47
CA ILE A 118 -0.68 -19.57 -6.64
C ILE A 118 0.61 -19.41 -7.45
N PHE A 119 1.00 -20.43 -8.21
CA PHE A 119 2.22 -20.37 -9.02
C PHE A 119 2.14 -19.26 -10.09
N ILE A 120 1.00 -19.14 -10.78
CA ILE A 120 0.75 -18.09 -11.79
C ILE A 120 0.80 -16.69 -11.15
N MET A 121 0.12 -16.50 -10.00
CA MET A 121 0.12 -15.22 -9.27
C MET A 121 1.51 -14.84 -8.77
N SER A 122 2.26 -15.81 -8.24
CA SER A 122 3.62 -15.59 -7.75
C SER A 122 4.57 -15.25 -8.91
N LEU A 123 4.48 -15.96 -10.03
CA LEU A 123 5.34 -15.75 -11.19
C LEU A 123 5.08 -14.38 -11.83
N SER A 124 3.81 -14.01 -12.03
CA SER A 124 3.45 -12.69 -12.57
C SER A 124 3.93 -11.55 -11.66
N SER A 125 3.77 -11.69 -10.35
CA SER A 125 4.24 -10.72 -9.35
C SER A 125 5.77 -10.61 -9.32
N PHE A 126 6.47 -11.74 -9.46
CA PHE A 126 7.93 -11.77 -9.56
C PHE A 126 8.45 -11.08 -10.83
N ILE A 127 7.82 -11.35 -11.98
CA ILE A 127 8.15 -10.66 -13.24
C ILE A 127 7.99 -9.15 -13.08
N MET A 128 6.87 -8.71 -12.50
CA MET A 128 6.61 -7.29 -12.25
C MET A 128 7.68 -6.67 -11.33
N ALA A 129 8.11 -7.39 -10.29
CA ALA A 129 9.15 -6.92 -9.37
C ALA A 129 10.51 -6.70 -10.05
N ILE A 130 10.86 -7.50 -11.07
CA ILE A 130 12.11 -7.33 -11.84
C ILE A 130 12.15 -5.97 -12.55
N TYR A 131 11.01 -5.50 -13.04
CA TYR A 131 10.91 -4.19 -13.72
C TYR A 131 10.93 -3.01 -12.73
N SER A 132 10.93 -3.27 -11.43
CA SER A 132 11.05 -2.26 -10.36
C SER A 132 10.07 -1.09 -10.58
N THR A 133 10.49 0.15 -10.32
CA THR A 133 9.65 1.34 -10.51
C THR A 133 9.25 1.59 -11.96
N LYS A 134 9.99 1.07 -12.96
CA LYS A 134 9.62 1.20 -14.39
C LYS A 134 8.50 0.23 -14.80
N GLY A 135 8.25 -0.82 -14.02
CA GLY A 135 7.10 -1.71 -14.25
C GLY A 135 5.78 -1.07 -13.82
N LEU A 136 5.82 -0.14 -12.88
CA LEU A 136 4.66 0.54 -12.29
C LEU A 136 4.30 1.87 -12.98
N VAL A 137 5.19 2.41 -13.84
CA VAL A 137 5.23 3.84 -14.20
C VAL A 137 5.51 4.09 -15.67
#